data_AF-A0A3N6HBU5-F1
#
_entry.id   AF-A0A3N6HBU5-F1
#
_cell.length_a   1.000
_cell.length_b   1.000
_cell.length_c   1.000
_cell.angle_alpha   90.00
_cell.angle_beta   90.00
_cell.angle_gamma   90.00
#
_symmetry.space_group_name_H-M   'P 1'
#
loop_
_entity.id
_entity.type
_entity.pdbx_description
1 polymer ?
#
loop_
_entity_poly.entity_id
_entity_poly.type
_entity_poly.pdbx_seq_one_letter_code
_entity_poly.pdbx_strand_id
1 'polypeptide(L)'
;MSTQGDEGSRNRLPLRMSDLHEAFLAPHGTRERIGLEVEAGVLDETTGLAAPYAGPHGMAALLHQVLREWGGSPQWAGEVLTGVHLPDGTKLTLEHGGQLEYSPLPQTTSSPW
;
A
#
# COMPACT_ATOMS: atom_id res chain seq x y z
N MET A 1 24.88 -36.24 6.53
CA MET A 1 24.25 -34.95 6.87
C MET A 1 22.95 -34.87 6.10
N SER A 2 21.84 -35.03 6.81
CA SER A 2 20.48 -35.13 6.23
C SER A 2 19.93 -33.72 6.07
N THR A 3 19.49 -33.36 4.87
CA THR A 3 18.70 -32.15 4.61
C THR A 3 17.28 -32.41 5.08
N GLN A 4 16.92 -31.87 6.24
CA GLN A 4 15.56 -31.88 6.75
C GLN A 4 14.80 -30.74 6.05
N GLY A 5 13.99 -31.12 5.07
CA GLY A 5 13.07 -30.23 4.37
C GLY A 5 11.77 -30.06 5.15
N ASP A 6 11.37 -28.79 5.27
CA ASP A 6 10.00 -28.29 5.18
C ASP A 6 8.87 -29.02 5.93
N GLU A 7 8.87 -28.93 7.27
CA GLU A 7 7.70 -29.23 8.10
C GLU A 7 6.87 -27.95 8.33
N GLY A 8 6.16 -27.51 7.29
CA GLY A 8 5.31 -26.31 7.38
C GLY A 8 4.02 -26.34 6.57
N SER A 9 3.83 -27.33 5.68
CA SER A 9 2.61 -27.44 4.87
C SER A 9 1.46 -28.03 5.69
N ARG A 10 0.88 -27.20 6.56
CA ARG A 10 -0.36 -27.50 7.27
C ARG A 10 -1.48 -27.65 6.24
N ASN A 11 -1.97 -28.87 6.10
CA ASN A 11 -3.26 -29.32 5.57
C ASN A 11 -4.33 -28.20 5.41
N ARG A 12 -4.24 -27.40 4.34
CA ARG A 12 -5.32 -26.48 3.96
C ARG A 12 -6.28 -27.24 3.06
N LEU A 13 -7.53 -27.32 3.47
CA LEU A 13 -8.59 -27.84 2.62
C LEU A 13 -8.63 -27.02 1.32
N PRO A 14 -8.91 -27.65 0.16
CA PRO A 14 -9.07 -26.92 -1.09
C PRO A 14 -10.18 -25.88 -0.97
N LEU A 15 -9.90 -24.65 -1.42
CA LEU A 15 -10.92 -23.61 -1.53
C LEU A 15 -12.03 -24.05 -2.48
N ARG A 16 -13.27 -23.80 -2.07
CA ARG A 16 -14.48 -23.99 -2.87
C ARG A 16 -14.97 -22.64 -3.38
N MET A 17 -15.81 -22.66 -4.41
CA MET A 17 -16.45 -21.44 -4.92
C MET A 17 -17.28 -20.70 -3.85
N SER A 18 -17.85 -21.43 -2.88
CA SER A 18 -18.53 -20.84 -1.73
C SER A 18 -17.61 -19.97 -0.90
N ASP A 19 -16.37 -20.41 -0.69
CA ASP A 19 -15.40 -19.72 0.15
C ASP A 19 -14.97 -18.39 -0.50
N LEU A 20 -14.90 -18.37 -1.84
CA LEU A 20 -14.68 -17.14 -2.60
C LEU A 20 -15.87 -16.19 -2.50
N HIS A 21 -17.09 -16.70 -2.63
CA HIS A 21 -18.29 -15.86 -2.53
C HIS A 21 -18.42 -15.23 -1.14
N GLU A 22 -18.20 -16.01 -0.08
CA GLU A 22 -18.26 -15.52 1.30
C GLU A 22 -17.22 -14.44 1.58
N ALA A 23 -16.04 -14.48 0.95
CA ALA A 23 -14.99 -13.47 1.12
C ALA A 23 -15.39 -12.06 0.66
N PHE A 24 -16.38 -11.93 -0.24
CA PHE A 24 -16.89 -10.64 -0.71
C PHE A 24 -18.12 -10.14 0.07
N LEU A 25 -18.63 -10.94 1.00
CA LEU A 25 -19.76 -10.56 1.84
C LEU A 25 -19.26 -9.84 3.10
N ALA A 26 -19.87 -8.70 3.41
CA ALA A 26 -19.64 -8.06 4.69
C ALA A 26 -20.14 -8.96 5.83
N PRO A 27 -19.34 -9.21 6.89
CA PRO A 27 -19.82 -9.92 8.06
C PRO A 27 -21.09 -9.27 8.64
N HIS A 28 -21.98 -10.09 9.20
CA HIS A 28 -23.21 -9.60 9.81
C HIS A 28 -22.91 -8.56 10.91
N GLY A 29 -23.57 -7.41 10.85
CA GLY A 29 -23.38 -6.31 11.81
C GLY A 29 -22.23 -5.35 11.47
N THR A 30 -21.54 -5.55 10.34
CA THR A 30 -20.59 -4.58 9.80
C THR A 30 -21.29 -3.24 9.55
N ARG A 31 -20.72 -2.15 10.07
CA ARG A 31 -21.18 -0.79 9.78
C ARG A 31 -20.49 -0.25 8.55
N GLU A 32 -21.24 0.48 7.73
CA GLU A 32 -20.69 1.20 6.58
C GLU A 32 -19.59 2.19 7.00
N ARG A 33 -18.56 2.30 6.16
CA ARG A 33 -17.45 3.24 6.26
C ARG A 33 -17.11 3.77 4.87
N ILE A 34 -16.51 4.94 4.82
CA ILE A 34 -16.06 5.60 3.60
C ILE A 34 -14.54 5.47 3.52
N GLY A 35 -14.06 4.76 2.51
CA GLY A 35 -12.66 4.79 2.10
C GLY A 35 -12.43 5.89 1.06
N LEU A 36 -11.23 6.45 1.03
CA LEU A 36 -10.80 7.44 0.05
C LEU A 36 -9.45 7.01 -0.50
N GLU A 37 -9.26 7.18 -1.79
CA GLU A 37 -7.95 7.06 -2.45
C GLU A 37 -7.78 8.29 -3.35
N VAL A 38 -6.60 8.91 -3.28
CA VAL A 38 -6.24 10.06 -4.10
C VAL A 38 -4.92 9.79 -4.78
N GLU A 39 -4.91 9.84 -6.11
CA GLU A 39 -3.71 9.71 -6.92
C GLU A 39 -3.28 11.08 -7.48
N ALA A 40 -2.00 11.39 -7.36
CA ALA A 40 -1.41 12.61 -7.91
C ALA A 40 -0.18 12.29 -8.77
N GLY A 41 -0.15 12.87 -9.97
CA GLY A 41 1.06 12.88 -10.79
C GLY A 41 2.13 13.77 -10.15
N VAL A 42 3.33 13.24 -9.96
CA VAL A 42 4.48 13.98 -9.42
C VAL A 42 5.36 14.43 -10.58
N LEU A 43 5.70 15.72 -10.60
CA LEU A 43 6.52 16.33 -11.64
C LEU A 43 7.90 16.71 -11.09
N ASP A 44 8.93 16.54 -11.91
CA ASP A 44 10.22 17.20 -11.71
C ASP A 44 10.05 18.69 -12.02
N GLU A 45 10.25 19.53 -11.02
CA GLU A 45 10.06 20.98 -11.11
C GLU A 45 11.00 21.68 -12.10
N THR A 46 12.16 21.08 -12.39
CA THR A 46 13.16 21.67 -13.29
C THR A 46 12.79 21.42 -14.75
N THR A 47 12.24 20.25 -15.04
CA THR A 47 11.92 19.81 -16.41
C THR A 47 10.44 19.91 -16.77
N GLY A 48 9.55 19.97 -15.77
CA GLY A 48 8.10 19.88 -15.93
C GLY A 48 7.59 18.51 -16.37
N LEU A 49 8.47 17.50 -16.43
CA LEU A 49 8.12 16.12 -16.80
C LEU A 49 7.79 15.29 -15.56
N ALA A 50 7.24 14.10 -15.76
CA ALA A 50 7.00 13.16 -14.66
C ALA A 50 8.31 12.87 -13.90
N ALA A 51 8.25 12.90 -12.57
CA ALA A 51 9.39 12.60 -11.72
C ALA A 51 9.85 11.15 -11.96
N PRO A 52 11.14 10.91 -12.23
CA PRO A 52 11.66 9.56 -12.37
C PRO A 52 11.59 8.83 -11.02
N TYR A 53 11.66 7.49 -11.05
CA TYR A 53 11.76 6.73 -9.80
C TYR A 53 13.09 7.01 -9.06
N ALA A 54 14.20 6.94 -9.78
CA ALA A 54 15.55 7.11 -9.23
C ALA A 54 16.03 8.57 -9.27
N GLY A 55 17.09 8.85 -8.52
CA GLY A 55 17.76 10.15 -8.49
C GLY A 55 17.38 10.99 -7.27
N PRO A 56 18.10 12.11 -7.03
CA PRO A 56 17.94 12.93 -5.83
C PRO A 56 16.56 13.59 -5.70
N HIS A 57 15.87 13.81 -6.82
CA HIS A 57 14.51 14.38 -6.87
C HIS A 57 13.47 13.34 -7.37
N GLY A 58 13.84 12.05 -7.35
CA GLY A 58 12.96 10.97 -7.80
C GLY A 58 12.03 10.45 -6.71
N MET A 59 11.10 9.58 -7.11
CA MET A 59 10.09 9.00 -6.22
C MET A 59 10.70 8.23 -5.04
N ALA A 60 11.82 7.51 -5.25
CA ALA A 60 12.52 6.83 -4.16
C ALA A 60 13.04 7.80 -3.10
N ALA A 61 13.58 8.94 -3.53
CA ALA A 61 14.08 9.98 -2.62
C ALA A 61 12.92 10.61 -1.82
N LEU A 62 11.78 10.85 -2.48
CA LEU A 62 10.56 11.31 -1.84
C LEU A 62 10.06 10.33 -0.77
N LEU A 63 9.94 9.04 -1.08
CA LEU A 63 9.49 8.03 -0.10
C LEU A 63 10.47 7.88 1.08
N HIS A 64 11.77 7.94 0.81
CA HIS A 64 12.77 7.99 1.90
C HIS A 64 12.63 9.24 2.76
N GLN A 65 12.25 10.38 2.18
CA GLN A 65 11.99 11.59 2.94
C GLN A 65 10.75 11.46 3.82
N VAL A 66 9.65 10.90 3.28
CA VAL A 66 8.45 10.57 4.07
C VAL A 66 8.81 9.66 5.25
N LEU A 67 9.59 8.60 5.05
CA LEU A 67 10.03 7.72 6.13
C LEU A 67 10.84 8.45 7.21
N ARG A 68 11.72 9.39 6.82
CA ARG A 68 12.54 10.16 7.77
C ARG A 68 11.71 11.19 8.55
N GLU A 69 10.80 11.87 7.88
CA GLU A 69 10.08 13.01 8.45
C GLU A 69 8.79 12.60 9.17
N TRP A 70 8.04 11.64 8.59
CA TRP A 70 6.73 11.23 9.07
C TRP A 70 6.77 9.85 9.76
N GLY A 71 7.87 9.11 9.59
CA GLY A 71 8.02 7.78 10.15
C GLY A 71 7.26 6.71 9.36
N GLY A 72 6.88 5.64 10.05
CA GLY A 72 6.17 4.51 9.44
C GLY A 72 7.10 3.37 9.04
N SER A 73 6.59 2.48 8.18
CA SER A 73 7.31 1.31 7.69
C SER A 73 7.34 1.27 6.15
N PRO A 74 8.45 0.86 5.54
CA PRO A 74 8.57 0.84 4.09
C PRO A 74 7.82 -0.34 3.48
N GLN A 75 7.20 -0.12 2.33
CA GLN A 75 6.63 -1.17 1.47
C GLN A 75 7.58 -1.46 0.31
N TRP A 76 7.91 -2.74 0.12
CA TRP A 76 8.87 -3.18 -0.87
C TRP A 76 8.26 -4.12 -1.90
N ALA A 77 8.70 -3.99 -3.16
CA ALA A 77 8.53 -4.97 -4.21
C ALA A 77 9.92 -5.49 -4.61
N GLY A 78 10.36 -6.58 -3.98
CA GLY A 78 11.77 -6.97 -4.00
C GLY A 78 12.64 -5.90 -3.34
N GLU A 79 13.61 -5.35 -4.08
CA GLU A 79 14.51 -4.29 -3.61
C GLU A 79 13.99 -2.87 -3.90
N VAL A 80 12.80 -2.74 -4.53
CA VAL A 80 12.23 -1.45 -4.94
C VAL A 80 11.29 -0.93 -3.85
N LEU A 81 11.56 0.28 -3.35
CA LEU A 81 10.70 0.98 -2.38
C LEU A 81 9.47 1.49 -3.12
N THR A 82 8.30 0.96 -2.81
CA THR A 82 7.04 1.26 -3.53
C THR A 82 6.03 2.02 -2.69
N GLY A 83 6.32 2.23 -1.41
CA GLY A 83 5.42 3.00 -0.56
C GLY A 83 5.86 3.05 0.90
N VAL A 84 5.03 3.67 1.71
CA VAL A 84 5.16 3.83 3.16
C VAL A 84 3.82 3.56 3.81
N HIS A 85 3.80 2.72 4.83
CA HIS A 85 2.66 2.58 5.75
C HIS A 85 2.93 3.50 6.94
N LEU A 86 2.15 4.56 7.06
CA LEU A 86 2.30 5.58 8.08
C LEU A 86 1.78 5.09 9.45
N PRO A 87 2.22 5.69 10.57
CA PRO A 87 1.85 5.24 11.91
C PRO A 87 0.34 5.31 12.22
N ASP A 88 -0.40 6.16 11.51
CA ASP A 88 -1.86 6.32 11.65
C ASP A 88 -2.67 5.28 10.85
N GLY A 89 -1.99 4.35 10.15
CA GLY A 89 -2.59 3.34 9.29
C GLY A 89 -2.84 3.81 7.85
N THR A 90 -2.54 5.05 7.53
CA THR A 90 -2.57 5.58 6.17
C THR A 90 -1.47 4.95 5.31
N LYS A 91 -1.74 4.78 4.02
CA LYS A 91 -0.75 4.32 3.04
C LYS A 91 -0.42 5.43 2.05
N LEU A 92 0.87 5.55 1.76
CA LEU A 92 1.39 6.30 0.62
C LEU A 92 2.07 5.31 -0.33
N THR A 93 1.57 5.15 -1.55
CA THR A 93 2.04 4.10 -2.48
C THR A 93 2.30 4.66 -3.87
N LEU A 94 3.15 3.99 -4.63
CA LEU A 94 3.37 4.28 -6.04
C LEU A 94 2.48 3.42 -6.91
N GLU A 95 1.72 4.07 -7.76
CA GLU A 95 0.97 3.41 -8.82
C GLU A 95 1.84 3.13 -10.05
N HIS A 96 1.33 2.28 -10.93
CA HIS A 96 2.00 1.77 -12.12
C HIS A 96 2.61 2.87 -13.02
N GLY A 97 1.97 4.04 -13.08
CA GLY A 97 2.41 5.19 -13.86
C GLY A 97 3.33 6.15 -13.12
N GLY A 98 3.72 5.85 -11.88
CA GLY A 98 4.54 6.71 -11.03
C GLY A 98 3.75 7.77 -10.25
N GLN A 99 2.42 7.72 -10.27
CA GLN A 99 1.59 8.54 -9.40
C GLN A 99 1.82 8.17 -7.93
N LEU A 100 1.76 9.16 -7.06
CA LEU A 100 1.70 8.94 -5.62
C LEU A 100 0.23 8.83 -5.21
N GLU A 101 -0.13 7.69 -4.62
CA GLU A 101 -1.44 7.46 -4.02
C GLU A 101 -1.38 7.76 -2.51
N TYR A 102 -2.44 8.38 -2.00
CA TYR A 102 -2.74 8.52 -0.57
C TYR A 102 -4.04 7.79 -0.22
N SER A 103 -3.96 6.82 0.68
CA SER A 103 -5.08 5.95 1.10
C SER A 103 -5.17 5.90 2.64
N PRO A 104 -5.98 6.77 3.27
CA PRO A 104 -6.19 6.78 4.73
C PRO A 104 -7.09 5.63 5.19
N LEU A 105 -7.13 5.41 6.51
CA LEU A 105 -8.07 4.46 7.10
C LEU A 105 -9.54 4.86 6.82
N PRO A 106 -10.44 3.89 6.56
CA PRO A 106 -11.86 4.16 6.33
C PRO A 106 -12.53 4.83 7.54
N GLN A 107 -13.30 5.89 7.28
CA GLN A 107 -13.98 6.69 8.30
C GLN A 107 -15.49 6.39 8.37
N THR A 108 -16.11 6.57 9.54
CA THR A 108 -17.56 6.38 9.71
C THR A 108 -18.40 7.55 9.22
N THR A 109 -17.79 8.70 8.97
CA THR A 109 -18.43 9.93 8.49
C THR A 109 -17.44 10.70 7.65
N SER A 110 -17.87 11.30 6.54
CA SER A 110 -17.13 12.40 5.92
C SER A 110 -17.31 13.62 6.82
N SER A 111 -16.33 13.95 7.65
CA SER A 111 -16.34 15.27 8.28
C SER A 111 -16.27 16.29 7.14
N PRO A 112 -17.17 17.29 7.08
CA PRO A 112 -16.88 18.45 6.26
C PRO A 112 -15.62 19.06 6.87
N TRP A 113 -14.62 19.29 6.04
CA TRP A 113 -13.42 20.02 6.43
C TRP A 113 -13.78 21.38 7.06
#